data_AF-A0A9E5AFT9-F1
#
_entry.id   AF-A0A9E5AFT9-F1
#
_cell.length_a   1.000
_cell.length_b   1.000
_cell.length_c   1.000
_cell.angle_alpha   90.00
_cell.angle_beta   90.00
_cell.angle_gamma   90.00
#
_symmetry.space_group_name_H-M   'P 1'
#
loop_
_entity.id
_entity.type
_entity.pdbx_description
1 polymer ?
#
loop_
_entity_poly.entity_id
_entity_poly.type
_entity_poly.pdbx_seq_one_letter_code
_entity_poly.pdbx_strand_id
1 'polypeptide(L)'
;MNAPRDPKLLYERYGRQLLVDGADFSGQQALHGLAAVFAADTSEVGQAAAQVCAHYLVGAGLGRAVAPSAWAARLQDLDPQLILSDNPRLAEPPVAQFWFAQRPYGASVDVALTDAAQAPSATDLDTPTAHTTAWTQGATGPARVATLRLVLGQPATADAAVVLGALAADLVAADVLKLAALPALVAVDWSDPDHPHIEKTERGPQQSSGGAAAAAPSLLAELKRDPQVLQVAWSESCARYPQEACGLVLRDAAGLLSVVAAPNVQDRYHALDPQAYPRTARTAYKLNERLIAKAAEQGQHLVAIWHSHCDAGAYFSAEDVRCAAPNDQPLYPEVAYLVVSVIGGAVAGAQMYHWDPVCRGFAPEMQPN
;
A
#
# COMPACT_ATOMS: atom_id res chain seq x y z
N MET A 1 22.13 -22.81 -18.80
CA MET A 1 21.65 -21.80 -19.77
C MET A 1 20.27 -21.38 -19.32
N ASN A 2 20.15 -20.23 -18.67
CA ASN A 2 18.86 -19.73 -18.22
C ASN A 2 18.12 -19.17 -19.43
N ALA A 3 16.90 -19.68 -19.67
CA ALA A 3 16.00 -19.12 -20.66
C ALA A 3 15.75 -17.63 -20.35
N PRO A 4 15.61 -16.77 -21.37
CA PRO A 4 15.23 -15.38 -21.15
C PRO A 4 13.90 -15.34 -20.39
N ARG A 5 13.90 -14.69 -19.23
CA ARG A 5 12.67 -14.51 -18.42
C ARG A 5 11.73 -13.62 -19.21
N ASP A 6 10.50 -14.08 -19.41
CA ASP A 6 9.45 -13.32 -20.09
C ASP A 6 9.21 -11.99 -19.32
N PRO A 7 9.45 -10.82 -19.94
CA PRO A 7 9.21 -9.54 -19.31
C PRO A 7 7.77 -9.40 -18.79
N LYS A 8 6.78 -10.00 -19.48
CA LYS A 8 5.37 -9.98 -19.02
C LYS A 8 5.19 -10.59 -17.64
N LEU A 9 5.86 -11.71 -17.35
CA LEU A 9 5.83 -12.36 -16.03
C LEU A 9 6.54 -11.53 -14.96
N LEU A 10 7.54 -10.72 -15.33
CA LEU A 10 8.15 -9.76 -14.41
C LEU A 10 7.15 -8.64 -14.07
N TYR A 11 6.49 -8.06 -15.08
CA TYR A 11 5.54 -6.96 -14.90
C TYR A 11 4.28 -7.36 -14.11
N GLU A 12 3.71 -8.55 -14.37
CA GLU A 12 2.55 -9.05 -13.62
C GLU A 12 2.86 -9.35 -12.14
N ARG A 13 4.09 -9.79 -11.85
CA ARG A 13 4.50 -10.18 -10.50
C ARG A 13 4.62 -9.00 -9.54
N TYR A 14 5.00 -7.83 -10.05
CA TYR A 14 5.10 -6.62 -9.24
C TYR A 14 3.84 -5.74 -9.26
N GLY A 15 3.12 -5.68 -10.39
CA GLY A 15 1.87 -4.91 -10.49
C GLY A 15 0.77 -5.42 -9.54
N ARG A 16 0.75 -6.73 -9.23
CA ARG A 16 -0.18 -7.30 -8.24
C ARG A 16 0.28 -7.14 -6.79
N GLN A 17 1.55 -6.83 -6.56
CA GLN A 17 2.13 -6.68 -5.23
C GLN A 17 1.95 -5.25 -4.67
N LEU A 18 1.57 -4.29 -5.53
CA LEU A 18 1.24 -2.91 -5.17
C LEU A 18 -0.25 -2.69 -4.82
N LEU A 19 -1.03 -3.76 -4.61
CA LEU A 19 -2.26 -3.67 -3.82
C LEU A 19 -1.84 -3.58 -2.35
N VAL A 20 -1.44 -2.38 -1.92
CA VAL A 20 -0.57 -2.20 -0.76
C VAL A 20 -1.27 -2.43 0.58
N ASP A 21 -0.82 -3.48 1.26
CA ASP A 21 -0.85 -3.66 2.71
C ASP A 21 -0.44 -2.36 3.46
N GLY A 22 -1.31 -1.82 4.32
CA GLY A 22 -1.02 -0.64 5.15
C GLY A 22 -1.53 0.71 4.63
N ALA A 23 -2.10 0.78 3.43
CA ALA A 23 -2.69 2.01 2.89
C ALA A 23 -4.16 2.16 3.30
N ASP A 24 -4.55 3.33 3.83
CA ASP A 24 -5.96 3.62 4.10
C ASP A 24 -6.72 3.91 2.78
N PHE A 25 -8.05 3.80 2.83
CA PHE A 25 -8.90 4.08 1.66
C PHE A 25 -8.74 5.53 1.15
N SER A 26 -8.42 6.48 2.05
CA SER A 26 -8.13 7.85 1.66
C SER A 26 -6.88 7.93 0.79
N GLY A 27 -5.85 7.15 1.08
CA GLY A 27 -4.63 7.00 0.28
C GLY A 27 -4.92 6.34 -1.05
N GLN A 28 -5.74 5.29 -1.07
CA GLN A 28 -6.15 4.63 -2.32
C GLN A 28 -7.00 5.55 -3.21
N GLN A 29 -7.92 6.34 -2.63
CA GLN A 29 -8.65 7.38 -3.36
C GLN A 29 -7.72 8.50 -3.83
N ALA A 30 -6.71 8.87 -3.03
CA ALA A 30 -5.72 9.86 -3.43
C ALA A 30 -4.88 9.36 -4.61
N LEU A 31 -4.49 8.08 -4.62
CA LEU A 31 -3.78 7.44 -5.72
C LEU A 31 -4.66 7.33 -6.96
N HIS A 32 -5.91 6.91 -6.80
CA HIS A 32 -6.87 6.86 -7.91
C HIS A 32 -7.14 8.25 -8.50
N GLY A 33 -7.26 9.26 -7.63
CA GLY A 33 -7.42 10.67 -8.00
C GLY A 33 -6.15 11.34 -8.48
N LEU A 34 -4.98 10.69 -8.43
CA LEU A 34 -3.74 11.24 -8.98
C LEU A 34 -3.76 11.19 -10.51
N ALA A 35 -3.36 12.27 -11.16
CA ALA A 35 -3.01 12.25 -12.57
C ALA A 35 -1.49 12.05 -12.73
N ALA A 36 -1.06 10.95 -13.34
CA ALA A 36 0.35 10.73 -13.63
C ALA A 36 0.69 11.17 -15.07
N VAL A 37 1.71 12.01 -15.24
CA VAL A 37 2.19 12.49 -16.54
C VAL A 37 3.59 11.96 -16.77
N PHE A 38 3.77 11.17 -17.83
CA PHE A 38 5.04 10.52 -18.13
C PHE A 38 5.76 11.22 -19.29
N ALA A 39 6.94 11.75 -19.02
CA ALA A 39 7.87 12.27 -20.02
C ALA A 39 9.19 11.48 -19.97
N ALA A 40 9.81 11.33 -21.13
CA ALA A 40 11.11 10.68 -21.27
C ALA A 40 11.92 11.36 -22.37
N ASP A 41 13.24 11.28 -22.28
CA ASP A 41 14.12 11.61 -23.39
C ASP A 41 13.92 10.64 -24.58
N THR A 42 14.63 10.88 -25.69
CA THR A 42 14.52 10.04 -26.89
C THR A 42 15.24 8.69 -26.77
N SER A 43 15.79 8.35 -25.61
CA SER A 43 16.50 7.08 -25.41
C SER A 43 15.53 5.92 -25.20
N GLU A 44 15.93 4.73 -25.66
CA GLU A 44 15.14 3.51 -25.45
C GLU A 44 14.95 3.20 -23.96
N VAL A 45 15.97 3.46 -23.13
CA VAL A 45 15.93 3.27 -21.68
C VAL A 45 14.93 4.24 -21.03
N GLY A 46 14.96 5.51 -21.39
CA GLY A 46 14.03 6.52 -20.84
C GLY A 46 12.58 6.17 -21.17
N GLN A 47 12.31 5.82 -22.43
CA GLN A 47 10.99 5.41 -22.90
C GLN A 47 10.51 4.11 -22.21
N ALA A 48 11.39 3.12 -22.08
CA ALA A 48 11.07 1.87 -21.40
C ALA A 48 10.77 2.09 -19.90
N ALA A 49 11.59 2.89 -19.21
CA ALA A 49 11.39 3.18 -17.78
C ALA A 49 10.08 3.91 -17.52
N ALA A 50 9.73 4.88 -18.38
CA ALA A 50 8.46 5.59 -18.31
C ALA A 50 7.26 4.65 -18.50
N GLN A 51 7.34 3.75 -19.47
CA GLN A 51 6.30 2.74 -19.70
C GLN A 51 6.15 1.77 -18.52
N VAL A 52 7.27 1.34 -17.92
CA VAL A 52 7.25 0.48 -16.73
C VAL A 52 6.61 1.20 -15.54
N CYS A 53 7.01 2.44 -15.26
CA CYS A 53 6.41 3.25 -14.20
C CYS A 53 4.89 3.36 -14.36
N ALA A 54 4.42 3.65 -15.58
CA ALA A 54 3.00 3.73 -15.90
C ALA A 54 2.26 2.41 -15.61
N HIS A 55 2.80 1.26 -16.05
CA HIS A 55 2.19 -0.04 -15.76
C HIS A 55 2.09 -0.31 -14.25
N TYR A 56 3.12 0.03 -13.48
CA TYR A 56 3.13 -0.18 -12.03
C TYR A 56 2.09 0.68 -11.31
N LEU A 57 2.02 1.98 -11.63
CA LEU A 57 1.05 2.88 -11.01
C LEU A 57 -0.39 2.52 -11.38
N VAL A 58 -0.65 2.15 -12.64
CA VAL A 58 -1.98 1.66 -13.05
C VAL A 58 -2.33 0.35 -12.32
N GLY A 59 -1.39 -0.59 -12.23
CA GLY A 59 -1.58 -1.80 -11.43
C GLY A 59 -1.84 -1.54 -9.95
N ALA A 60 -1.30 -0.44 -9.41
CA ALA A 60 -1.51 0.02 -8.04
C ALA A 60 -2.85 0.75 -7.81
N GLY A 61 -3.63 1.03 -8.86
CA GLY A 61 -4.94 1.68 -8.76
C GLY A 61 -5.00 3.15 -9.21
N LEU A 62 -3.98 3.65 -9.91
CA LEU A 62 -4.00 4.98 -10.55
C LEU A 62 -5.18 5.08 -11.53
N GLY A 63 -6.04 6.10 -11.35
CA GLY A 63 -7.25 6.27 -12.18
C GLY A 63 -7.05 7.16 -13.40
N ARG A 64 -5.98 7.95 -13.45
CA ARG A 64 -5.73 8.92 -14.53
C ARG A 64 -4.27 8.93 -14.96
N ALA A 65 -4.02 8.74 -16.25
CA ALA A 65 -2.67 8.80 -16.80
C ALA A 65 -2.63 9.60 -18.10
N VAL A 66 -1.63 10.47 -18.22
CA VAL A 66 -1.24 11.10 -19.48
C VAL A 66 -0.03 10.36 -20.04
N ALA A 67 -0.27 9.63 -21.11
CA ALA A 67 0.70 8.76 -21.75
C ALA A 67 0.52 8.74 -23.27
N PRO A 68 1.57 8.40 -24.04
CA PRO A 68 1.44 8.21 -25.49
C PRO A 68 0.33 7.21 -25.84
N SER A 69 -0.44 7.50 -26.88
CA SER A 69 -1.54 6.63 -27.36
C SER A 69 -1.10 5.20 -27.68
N ALA A 70 0.17 5.01 -28.05
CA ALA A 70 0.78 3.70 -28.26
C ALA A 70 0.77 2.78 -27.02
N TRP A 71 0.64 3.34 -25.80
CA TRP A 71 0.59 2.57 -24.56
C TRP A 71 -0.84 2.21 -24.15
N ALA A 72 -1.85 2.84 -24.74
CA ALA A 72 -3.24 2.78 -24.28
C ALA A 72 -3.76 1.35 -24.16
N ALA A 73 -3.54 0.52 -25.18
CA ALA A 73 -4.01 -0.87 -25.19
C ALA A 73 -3.43 -1.69 -24.02
N ARG A 74 -2.17 -1.45 -23.62
CA ARG A 74 -1.54 -2.19 -22.51
C ARG A 74 -2.00 -1.67 -21.15
N LEU A 75 -2.15 -0.36 -21.00
CA LEU A 75 -2.60 0.23 -19.74
C LEU A 75 -4.09 -0.07 -19.48
N GLN A 76 -4.92 -0.10 -20.52
CA GLN A 76 -6.34 -0.46 -20.43
C GLN A 76 -6.58 -1.96 -20.19
N ASP A 77 -5.62 -2.82 -20.55
CA ASP A 77 -5.66 -4.25 -20.19
C ASP A 77 -5.46 -4.44 -18.67
N LEU A 78 -4.67 -3.57 -18.04
CA LEU A 78 -4.47 -3.55 -16.59
C LEU A 78 -5.70 -2.97 -15.86
N ASP A 79 -6.21 -1.84 -16.34
CA ASP A 79 -7.44 -1.22 -15.82
C ASP A 79 -8.31 -0.67 -16.96
N PRO A 80 -9.42 -1.35 -17.32
CA PRO A 80 -10.35 -0.88 -18.34
C PRO A 80 -11.03 0.46 -18.02
N GLN A 81 -11.01 0.89 -16.75
CA GLN A 81 -11.61 2.14 -16.28
C GLN A 81 -10.61 3.31 -16.26
N LEU A 82 -9.33 3.07 -16.56
CA LEU A 82 -8.29 4.09 -16.59
C LEU A 82 -8.66 5.22 -17.57
N ILE A 83 -8.65 6.46 -17.07
CA ILE A 83 -8.80 7.66 -17.90
C ILE A 83 -7.45 7.98 -18.51
N LEU A 84 -7.32 7.75 -19.82
CA LEU A 84 -6.12 8.04 -20.59
C LEU A 84 -6.27 9.30 -21.44
N SER A 85 -5.22 10.10 -21.45
CA SER A 85 -5.05 11.24 -22.36
C SER A 85 -3.64 11.22 -22.95
N ASP A 86 -3.49 11.62 -24.21
CA ASP A 86 -2.17 11.94 -24.79
C ASP A 86 -1.83 13.43 -24.68
N ASN A 87 -2.80 14.24 -24.26
CA ASN A 87 -2.67 15.66 -24.06
C ASN A 87 -2.37 15.95 -22.58
N PRO A 88 -1.14 16.35 -22.22
CA PRO A 88 -0.79 16.65 -20.84
C PRO A 88 -1.67 17.73 -20.25
N ARG A 89 -2.16 18.71 -21.04
CA ARG A 89 -2.99 19.84 -20.56
C ARG A 89 -4.30 19.43 -19.89
N LEU A 90 -4.73 18.18 -20.04
CA LEU A 90 -5.96 17.64 -19.45
C LEU A 90 -5.74 17.01 -18.06
N ALA A 91 -4.49 16.98 -17.56
CA ALA A 91 -4.21 16.54 -16.21
C ALA A 91 -4.70 17.57 -15.19
N GLU A 92 -5.68 17.21 -14.37
CA GLU A 92 -6.14 18.04 -13.26
C GLU A 92 -5.41 17.64 -11.97
N PRO A 93 -5.07 18.58 -11.08
CA PRO A 93 -4.46 18.27 -9.79
C PRO A 93 -5.29 17.28 -8.94
N PRO A 94 -4.64 16.47 -8.08
CA PRO A 94 -3.19 16.38 -7.89
C PRO A 94 -2.49 15.70 -9.07
N VAL A 95 -1.31 16.22 -9.46
CA VAL A 95 -0.51 15.72 -10.60
C VAL A 95 0.86 15.25 -10.14
N ALA A 96 1.27 14.06 -10.59
CA ALA A 96 2.64 13.57 -10.52
C ALA A 96 3.28 13.62 -11.92
N GLN A 97 4.26 14.49 -12.11
CA GLN A 97 5.02 14.57 -13.36
C GLN A 97 6.33 13.80 -13.21
N PHE A 98 6.57 12.86 -14.13
CA PHE A 98 7.80 12.07 -14.20
C PHE A 98 8.62 12.47 -15.42
N TRP A 99 9.93 12.60 -15.24
CA TRP A 99 10.89 12.82 -16.30
C TRP A 99 12.00 11.78 -16.28
N PHE A 100 11.97 10.84 -17.22
CA PHE A 100 12.98 9.79 -17.34
C PHE A 100 14.09 10.19 -18.32
N ALA A 101 15.33 9.94 -17.96
CA ALA A 101 16.46 10.21 -18.83
C ALA A 101 17.59 9.20 -18.69
N GLN A 102 18.16 8.80 -19.83
CA GLN A 102 19.42 8.06 -19.86
C GLN A 102 20.58 9.02 -19.55
N ARG A 103 21.57 8.51 -18.80
CA ARG A 103 22.77 9.24 -18.43
C ARG A 103 24.00 8.47 -18.91
N PRO A 104 25.15 9.14 -19.16
CA PRO A 104 26.39 8.45 -19.52
C PRO A 104 26.85 7.42 -18.48
N TYR A 105 26.42 7.59 -17.22
CA TYR A 105 26.78 6.75 -16.08
C TYR A 105 25.61 5.91 -15.56
N GLY A 106 24.46 5.90 -16.24
CA GLY A 106 23.29 5.12 -15.80
C GLY A 106 21.98 5.74 -16.30
N ALA A 107 21.04 5.98 -15.39
CA ALA A 107 19.76 6.62 -15.71
C ALA A 107 19.19 7.36 -14.49
N SER A 108 18.26 8.27 -14.74
CA SER A 108 17.60 9.03 -13.67
C SER A 108 16.14 9.28 -13.98
N VAL A 109 15.36 9.50 -12.93
CA VAL A 109 14.02 10.06 -13.01
C VAL A 109 13.88 11.23 -12.05
N ASP A 110 13.35 12.33 -12.55
CA ASP A 110 12.90 13.46 -11.73
C ASP A 110 11.38 13.39 -11.61
N VAL A 111 10.87 13.55 -10.40
CA VAL A 111 9.44 13.51 -10.09
C VAL A 111 9.03 14.81 -9.41
N ALA A 112 7.97 15.44 -9.89
CA ALA A 112 7.33 16.58 -9.24
C ALA A 112 5.88 16.24 -8.92
N LEU A 113 5.53 16.25 -7.63
CA LEU A 113 4.19 16.03 -7.13
C LEU A 113 3.59 17.37 -6.69
N THR A 114 2.46 17.72 -7.30
CA THR A 114 1.81 19.03 -7.12
C THR A 114 0.33 18.86 -6.82
N ASP A 115 -0.10 19.38 -5.67
CA ASP A 115 -1.50 19.36 -5.24
C ASP A 115 -2.33 20.49 -5.87
N ALA A 116 -1.66 21.47 -6.51
CA ALA A 116 -2.28 22.62 -7.18
C ALA A 116 -1.48 23.04 -8.43
N ALA A 117 -1.37 22.16 -9.42
CA ALA A 117 -0.68 22.43 -10.69
C ALA A 117 -1.50 23.34 -11.63
N GLN A 118 -0.83 24.18 -12.44
CA GLN A 118 -1.44 24.89 -13.57
C GLN A 118 -0.85 24.43 -14.89
N ALA A 119 -1.70 24.20 -15.89
CA ALA A 119 -1.26 23.70 -17.19
C ALA A 119 -0.29 24.69 -17.87
N PRO A 120 0.71 24.20 -18.63
CA PRO A 120 1.64 25.07 -19.34
C PRO A 120 0.91 26.03 -20.30
N SER A 121 1.41 27.26 -20.40
CA SER A 121 0.82 28.30 -21.24
C SER A 121 0.93 27.97 -22.74
N ALA A 122 0.01 28.48 -23.55
CA ALA A 122 -0.10 28.13 -24.97
C ALA A 122 1.12 28.51 -25.82
N THR A 123 2.01 29.39 -25.35
CA THR A 123 3.14 29.93 -26.13
C THR A 123 4.43 29.10 -26.07
N ASP A 124 4.51 28.07 -25.22
CA ASP A 124 5.72 27.23 -25.08
C ASP A 124 5.74 25.97 -25.97
N LEU A 125 4.76 25.82 -26.89
CA LEU A 125 4.33 24.51 -27.42
C LEU A 125 4.42 24.33 -28.95
N ASP A 126 4.98 25.29 -29.69
CA ASP A 126 5.19 25.15 -31.15
C ASP A 126 6.47 24.38 -31.54
N THR A 127 7.09 23.69 -30.59
CA THR A 127 8.26 22.83 -30.84
C THR A 127 7.92 21.33 -30.68
N PRO A 128 8.58 20.43 -31.42
CA PRO A 128 8.40 18.96 -31.31
C PRO A 128 8.63 18.38 -29.90
N THR A 129 9.10 19.21 -28.98
CA THR A 129 9.34 18.95 -27.57
C THR A 129 8.11 19.25 -26.71
N ALA A 130 6.91 19.39 -27.26
CA ALA A 130 5.68 19.66 -26.50
C ALA A 130 5.34 18.62 -25.40
N HIS A 131 5.87 17.40 -25.50
CA HIS A 131 5.78 16.38 -24.45
C HIS A 131 6.77 16.62 -23.28
N THR A 132 7.58 17.68 -23.38
CA THR A 132 8.62 18.04 -22.40
C THR A 132 8.36 19.34 -21.65
N THR A 133 7.33 20.09 -22.03
CA THR A 133 6.99 21.35 -21.38
C THR A 133 6.60 21.10 -19.93
N ALA A 134 7.45 21.58 -19.03
CA ALA A 134 7.29 21.52 -17.59
C ALA A 134 5.93 22.11 -17.19
N TRP A 135 5.18 21.40 -16.34
CA TRP A 135 4.15 22.06 -15.56
C TRP A 135 4.87 23.07 -14.66
N THR A 136 4.62 24.36 -14.88
CA THR A 136 5.10 25.40 -13.98
C THR A 136 4.33 25.30 -12.68
N GLN A 137 5.03 25.51 -11.56
CA GLN A 137 4.44 25.52 -10.23
C GLN A 137 3.17 26.39 -10.23
N GLY A 138 2.01 25.81 -9.95
CA GLY A 138 0.77 26.57 -9.84
C GLY A 138 0.81 27.51 -8.64
N ALA A 139 0.06 28.60 -8.70
CA ALA A 139 0.14 29.72 -7.77
C ALA A 139 -0.19 29.42 -6.29
N THR A 140 -0.58 28.18 -5.93
CA THR A 140 -1.04 27.83 -4.57
C THR A 140 -0.40 26.53 -4.07
N GLY A 141 0.90 26.56 -3.78
CA GLY A 141 1.58 25.55 -2.94
C GLY A 141 2.98 25.15 -3.45
N PRO A 142 3.92 24.75 -2.58
CA PRO A 142 5.22 24.24 -3.00
C PRO A 142 5.10 22.83 -3.61
N ALA A 143 5.71 22.62 -4.78
CA ALA A 143 5.81 21.29 -5.38
C ALA A 143 6.74 20.38 -4.55
N ARG A 144 6.35 19.11 -4.37
CA ARG A 144 7.20 18.09 -3.76
C ARG A 144 8.02 17.41 -4.85
N VAL A 145 9.28 17.83 -4.99
CA VAL A 145 10.21 17.31 -6.02
C VAL A 145 11.15 16.25 -5.44
N ALA A 146 11.29 15.13 -6.13
CA ALA A 146 12.22 14.05 -5.80
C ALA A 146 13.05 13.68 -7.03
N THR A 147 14.33 13.40 -6.84
CA THR A 147 15.19 12.84 -7.88
C THR A 147 15.60 11.43 -7.48
N LEU A 148 15.43 10.47 -8.38
CA LEU A 148 15.98 9.12 -8.26
C LEU A 148 17.06 8.91 -9.32
N ARG A 149 18.22 8.39 -8.91
CA ARG A 149 19.35 8.09 -9.79
C ARG A 149 19.78 6.64 -9.63
N LEU A 150 19.93 5.95 -10.75
CA LEU A 150 20.66 4.68 -10.84
C LEU A 150 22.04 4.97 -11.41
N VAL A 151 23.07 4.84 -10.58
CA VAL A 151 24.48 5.02 -10.96
C VAL A 151 25.06 3.64 -11.25
N LEU A 152 25.42 3.37 -12.51
CA LEU A 152 25.93 2.08 -12.96
C LEU A 152 27.41 2.13 -13.37
N GLY A 153 28.01 3.33 -13.43
CA GLY A 153 29.34 3.57 -13.99
C GLY A 153 29.40 3.47 -15.52
N GLN A 154 28.29 3.16 -16.18
CA GLN A 154 28.14 2.99 -17.63
C GLN A 154 26.70 3.34 -18.06
N PRO A 155 26.43 3.55 -19.36
CA PRO A 155 25.07 3.78 -19.84
C PRO A 155 24.12 2.63 -19.42
N ALA A 156 22.92 2.98 -19.00
CA ALA A 156 21.92 2.01 -18.58
C ALA A 156 21.45 1.08 -19.71
N THR A 157 21.05 -0.13 -19.33
CA THR A 157 20.44 -1.14 -20.22
C THR A 157 18.93 -1.18 -20.04
N ALA A 158 18.23 -1.97 -20.85
CA ALA A 158 16.79 -2.19 -20.71
C ALA A 158 16.39 -2.77 -19.34
N ASP A 159 17.22 -3.62 -18.73
CA ASP A 159 16.95 -4.17 -17.38
C ASP A 159 16.97 -3.07 -16.31
N ALA A 160 17.89 -2.11 -16.44
CA ALA A 160 17.95 -0.95 -15.55
C ALA A 160 16.71 -0.03 -15.71
N ALA A 161 16.10 -0.01 -16.90
CA ALA A 161 14.85 0.72 -17.13
C ALA A 161 13.69 0.15 -16.30
N VAL A 162 13.63 -1.19 -16.16
CA VAL A 162 12.61 -1.85 -15.33
C VAL A 162 12.76 -1.46 -13.88
N VAL A 163 14.00 -1.51 -13.36
CA VAL A 163 14.29 -1.12 -11.98
C VAL A 163 13.96 0.34 -11.73
N LEU A 164 14.36 1.24 -12.64
CA LEU A 164 14.09 2.67 -12.51
C LEU A 164 12.60 2.98 -12.50
N GLY A 165 11.84 2.40 -13.43
CA GLY A 165 10.40 2.62 -13.54
C GLY A 165 9.65 2.09 -12.33
N ALA A 166 10.00 0.89 -11.85
CA ALA A 166 9.39 0.28 -10.68
C ALA A 166 9.65 1.10 -9.40
N LEU A 167 10.91 1.50 -9.15
CA LEU A 167 11.26 2.31 -7.98
C LEU A 167 10.61 3.70 -8.00
N ALA A 168 10.51 4.31 -9.18
CA ALA A 168 9.83 5.60 -9.33
C ALA A 168 8.34 5.51 -8.95
N ALA A 169 7.67 4.46 -9.44
CA ALA A 169 6.27 4.18 -9.11
C ALA A 169 6.10 3.93 -7.61
N ASP A 170 6.98 3.13 -7.02
CA ASP A 170 6.94 2.76 -5.60
C ASP A 170 7.09 3.99 -4.68
N LEU A 171 8.05 4.88 -4.96
CA LEU A 171 8.25 6.11 -4.18
C LEU A 171 7.03 7.03 -4.19
N VAL A 172 6.37 7.19 -5.35
CA VAL A 172 5.19 8.04 -5.48
C VAL A 172 3.96 7.38 -4.85
N ALA A 173 3.77 6.08 -5.11
CA ALA A 173 2.68 5.32 -4.50
C ALA A 173 2.81 5.35 -2.98
N ALA A 174 3.98 5.07 -2.41
CA ALA A 174 4.21 5.08 -0.97
C ALA A 174 3.91 6.45 -0.33
N ASP A 175 4.25 7.55 -1.00
CA ASP A 175 3.95 8.89 -0.51
C ASP A 175 2.45 9.22 -0.56
N VAL A 176 1.80 8.95 -1.70
CA VAL A 176 0.36 9.22 -1.88
C VAL A 176 -0.50 8.32 -0.98
N LEU A 177 -0.06 7.08 -0.77
CA LEU A 177 -0.68 6.12 0.15
C LEU A 177 -0.32 6.40 1.63
N LYS A 178 0.49 7.42 1.92
CA LYS A 178 0.96 7.82 3.27
C LYS A 178 1.76 6.73 4.02
N LEU A 179 2.39 5.84 3.28
CA LEU A 179 3.22 4.76 3.80
C LEU A 179 4.65 5.23 4.11
N ALA A 180 5.20 6.09 3.25
CA ALA A 180 6.52 6.69 3.44
C ALA A 180 6.58 8.05 2.73
N ALA A 181 7.18 9.05 3.37
CA ALA A 181 7.31 10.37 2.76
C ALA A 181 8.24 10.33 1.53
N LEU A 182 7.88 11.11 0.50
CA LEU A 182 8.70 11.25 -0.71
C LEU A 182 10.04 11.95 -0.38
N PRO A 183 11.19 11.25 -0.55
CA PRO A 183 12.51 11.82 -0.27
C PRO A 183 12.87 12.95 -1.23
N ALA A 184 13.91 13.72 -0.89
CA ALA A 184 14.48 14.71 -1.81
C ALA A 184 15.37 14.06 -2.88
N LEU A 185 16.17 13.07 -2.48
CA LEU A 185 17.07 12.32 -3.35
C LEU A 185 17.11 10.85 -2.95
N VAL A 186 17.07 9.97 -3.94
CA VAL A 186 17.48 8.57 -3.81
C VAL A 186 18.56 8.30 -4.86
N ALA A 187 19.74 7.89 -4.43
CA ALA A 187 20.80 7.44 -5.32
C ALA A 187 21.10 5.97 -5.02
N VAL A 188 20.94 5.12 -6.02
CA VAL A 188 21.32 3.71 -5.96
C VAL A 188 22.59 3.56 -6.81
N ASP A 189 23.72 3.42 -6.15
CA ASP A 189 25.01 3.13 -6.77
C ASP A 189 25.17 1.61 -6.92
N TRP A 190 25.19 1.17 -8.16
CA TRP A 190 25.33 -0.20 -8.60
C TRP A 190 26.61 -0.43 -9.40
N SER A 191 27.59 0.46 -9.26
CA SER A 191 28.93 0.27 -9.84
C SER A 191 29.61 -0.99 -9.30
N ASP A 192 29.24 -1.43 -8.09
CA ASP A 192 29.50 -2.77 -7.53
C ASP A 192 28.20 -3.60 -7.47
N PRO A 193 27.99 -4.57 -8.37
CA PRO A 193 26.81 -5.44 -8.40
C PRO A 193 26.60 -6.28 -7.16
N ASP A 194 27.67 -6.66 -6.47
CA ASP A 194 27.63 -7.52 -5.30
C ASP A 194 27.31 -6.72 -4.02
N HIS A 195 27.58 -5.41 -4.05
CA HIS A 195 27.38 -4.50 -2.93
C HIS A 195 26.77 -3.14 -3.36
N PRO A 196 25.51 -3.12 -3.85
CA PRO A 196 24.86 -1.87 -4.22
C PRO A 196 24.69 -0.96 -2.99
N HIS A 197 25.05 0.31 -3.14
CA HIS A 197 24.92 1.32 -2.10
C HIS A 197 23.70 2.21 -2.35
N ILE A 198 22.88 2.41 -1.32
CA ILE A 198 21.69 3.26 -1.39
C ILE A 198 21.90 4.48 -0.49
N GLU A 199 21.92 5.66 -1.09
CA GLU A 199 21.91 6.94 -0.40
C GLU A 199 20.50 7.55 -0.51
N LYS A 200 19.89 7.86 0.63
CA LYS A 200 18.58 8.51 0.70
C LYS A 200 18.71 9.83 1.47
N THR A 201 18.35 10.94 0.81
CA THR A 201 18.27 12.25 1.45
C THR A 201 16.81 12.55 1.76
N GLU A 202 16.47 12.57 3.05
CA GLU A 202 15.13 12.93 3.51
C GLU A 202 14.87 14.43 3.34
N ARG A 203 13.59 14.79 3.15
CA ARG A 203 13.15 16.18 3.17
C ARG A 203 13.13 16.65 4.64
N GLY A 204 13.56 17.89 4.92
CA GLY A 204 13.54 18.45 6.28
C GLY A 204 12.17 18.29 6.97
N PRO A 205 12.11 18.25 8.31
CA PRO A 205 11.00 17.63 9.03
C PRO A 205 9.64 18.29 8.73
N GLN A 206 8.73 17.49 8.18
CA GLN A 206 7.29 17.65 8.42
C GLN A 206 7.02 16.94 9.76
N GLN A 207 6.45 17.64 10.74
CA GLN A 207 6.18 17.07 12.06
C GLN A 207 5.22 15.88 11.95
N SER A 208 5.78 14.67 11.89
CA SER A 208 5.09 13.46 12.35
C SER A 208 5.07 13.55 13.86
N SER A 209 3.89 13.65 14.46
CA SER A 209 3.72 13.58 15.91
C SER A 209 4.06 12.15 16.38
N GLY A 210 5.35 11.90 16.57
CA GLY A 210 5.85 10.82 17.41
C GLY A 210 5.45 11.13 18.84
N GLY A 211 4.27 10.66 19.23
CA GLY A 211 3.85 10.65 20.62
C GLY A 211 4.55 9.50 21.34
N ALA A 212 5.43 9.82 22.28
CA ALA A 212 5.88 8.85 23.27
C ALA A 212 4.65 8.30 24.02
N ALA A 213 4.50 6.97 24.04
CA ALA A 213 3.39 6.27 24.67
C ALA A 213 3.35 6.57 26.19
N ALA A 214 2.46 7.46 26.60
CA ALA A 214 1.82 7.34 27.90
C ALA A 214 0.85 6.16 27.84
N ALA A 215 0.74 5.37 28.91
CA ALA A 215 -0.08 4.16 28.95
C ALA A 215 -1.52 4.45 28.50
N ALA A 216 -1.87 4.03 27.28
CA ALA A 216 -3.22 4.11 26.76
C ALA A 216 -4.13 3.19 27.59
N PRO A 217 -5.39 3.60 27.86
CA PRO A 217 -6.35 2.74 28.55
C PRO A 217 -6.58 1.43 27.78
N SER A 218 -6.67 0.32 28.52
CA SER A 218 -6.91 -1.05 28.00
C SER A 218 -8.17 -1.10 27.10
N LEU A 219 -7.99 -1.49 25.83
CA LEU A 219 -9.08 -1.60 24.87
C LEU A 219 -10.04 -2.73 25.24
N LEU A 220 -9.50 -3.84 25.76
CA LEU A 220 -10.33 -4.94 26.24
C LEU A 220 -11.16 -4.55 27.46
N ALA A 221 -10.61 -3.75 28.38
CA ALA A 221 -11.36 -3.22 29.52
C ALA A 221 -12.46 -2.25 29.09
N GLU A 222 -12.24 -1.48 28.01
CA GLU A 222 -13.27 -0.64 27.42
C GLU A 222 -14.41 -1.46 26.82
N LEU A 223 -14.09 -2.48 26.01
CA LEU A 223 -15.10 -3.39 25.46
C LEU A 223 -15.89 -4.11 26.55
N LYS A 224 -15.25 -4.51 27.65
CA LYS A 224 -15.92 -5.16 28.79
C LYS A 224 -16.89 -4.23 29.55
N ARG A 225 -16.78 -2.90 29.40
CA ARG A 225 -17.75 -1.95 29.99
C ARG A 225 -19.10 -1.96 29.28
N ASP A 226 -19.15 -2.41 28.04
CA ASP A 226 -20.39 -2.64 27.30
C ASP A 226 -20.48 -4.11 26.83
N PRO A 227 -21.00 -5.01 27.69
CA PRO A 227 -21.10 -6.42 27.37
C PRO A 227 -21.93 -6.74 26.12
N GLN A 228 -22.85 -5.84 25.72
CA GLN A 228 -23.69 -6.06 24.53
C GLN A 228 -22.86 -5.96 23.24
N VAL A 229 -21.85 -5.09 23.23
CA VAL A 229 -20.92 -4.95 22.09
C VAL A 229 -20.15 -6.25 21.89
N LEU A 230 -19.65 -6.85 22.96
CA LEU A 230 -18.93 -8.12 22.88
C LEU A 230 -19.84 -9.31 22.53
N GLN A 231 -21.12 -9.28 22.90
CA GLN A 231 -22.06 -10.35 22.60
C GLN A 231 -22.12 -10.70 21.09
N VAL A 232 -21.88 -9.73 20.20
CA VAL A 232 -21.80 -9.96 18.75
C VAL A 232 -20.67 -10.95 18.41
N ALA A 233 -19.45 -10.69 18.88
CA ALA A 233 -18.32 -11.60 18.63
C ALA A 233 -18.53 -12.96 19.29
N TRP A 234 -19.09 -13.02 20.51
CA TRP A 234 -19.33 -14.27 21.22
C TRP A 234 -20.35 -15.14 20.50
N SER A 235 -21.48 -14.54 20.10
CA SER A 235 -22.55 -15.26 19.41
C SER A 235 -22.10 -15.78 18.04
N GLU A 236 -21.41 -14.96 17.24
CA GLU A 236 -20.88 -15.40 15.95
C GLU A 236 -19.82 -16.50 16.12
N SER A 237 -18.94 -16.37 17.13
CA SER A 237 -17.92 -17.39 17.43
C SER A 237 -18.53 -18.76 17.77
N CYS A 238 -19.60 -18.78 18.57
CA CYS A 238 -20.34 -20.02 18.87
C CYS A 238 -21.10 -20.54 17.65
N ALA A 239 -21.74 -19.65 16.87
CA ALA A 239 -22.56 -20.03 15.71
C ALA A 239 -21.73 -20.62 14.56
N ARG A 240 -20.47 -20.18 14.41
CA ARG A 240 -19.56 -20.67 13.36
C ARG A 240 -18.83 -21.95 13.71
N TYR A 241 -18.79 -22.33 14.99
CA TYR A 241 -18.14 -23.56 15.43
C TYR A 241 -18.63 -24.77 14.61
N PRO A 242 -17.72 -25.61 14.05
CA PRO A 242 -16.29 -25.73 14.34
C PRO A 242 -15.36 -24.94 13.40
N GLN A 243 -15.83 -23.84 12.79
CA GLN A 243 -15.01 -22.91 12.02
C GLN A 243 -14.70 -21.64 12.82
N GLU A 244 -13.52 -21.08 12.60
CA GLU A 244 -13.14 -19.77 13.13
C GLU A 244 -14.06 -18.68 12.57
N ALA A 245 -14.53 -17.81 13.45
CA ALA A 245 -15.22 -16.58 13.13
C ALA A 245 -14.23 -15.42 13.13
N CYS A 246 -14.55 -14.33 12.43
CA CYS A 246 -13.73 -13.13 12.45
C CYS A 246 -14.57 -11.87 12.27
N GLY A 247 -13.98 -10.72 12.54
CA GLY A 247 -14.63 -9.44 12.32
C GLY A 247 -13.82 -8.24 12.78
N LEU A 248 -14.49 -7.11 12.92
CA LEU A 248 -13.90 -5.81 13.22
C LEU A 248 -14.41 -5.28 14.56
N VAL A 249 -13.55 -4.53 15.23
CA VAL A 249 -13.91 -3.61 16.31
C VAL A 249 -13.65 -2.20 15.79
N LEU A 250 -14.72 -1.40 15.77
CA LEU A 250 -14.73 -0.06 15.18
C LEU A 250 -15.05 0.97 16.25
N ARG A 251 -14.45 2.16 16.12
CA ARG A 251 -14.74 3.33 16.94
C ARG A 251 -15.36 4.42 16.07
N ASP A 252 -16.53 4.91 16.44
CA ASP A 252 -17.16 6.02 15.71
C ASP A 252 -16.58 7.39 16.13
N ALA A 253 -17.05 8.46 15.47
CA ALA A 253 -16.64 9.83 15.76
C ALA A 253 -17.02 10.32 17.17
N ALA A 254 -18.00 9.68 17.83
CA ALA A 254 -18.36 9.95 19.22
C ALA A 254 -17.50 9.16 20.22
N GLY A 255 -16.58 8.32 19.72
CA GLY A 255 -15.71 7.47 20.52
C GLY A 255 -16.34 6.16 20.95
N LEU A 256 -17.55 5.81 20.50
CA LEU A 256 -18.24 4.58 20.88
C LEU A 256 -17.68 3.38 20.12
N LEU A 257 -17.51 2.26 20.83
CA LEU A 257 -17.06 1.00 20.25
C LEU A 257 -18.25 0.19 19.72
N SER A 258 -18.05 -0.42 18.55
CA SER A 258 -18.96 -1.40 17.98
C SER A 258 -18.18 -2.60 17.46
N VAL A 259 -18.79 -3.78 17.52
CA VAL A 259 -18.22 -5.03 17.02
C VAL A 259 -19.07 -5.49 15.83
N VAL A 260 -18.40 -5.81 14.74
CA VAL A 260 -19.03 -6.27 13.50
C VAL A 260 -18.50 -7.64 13.16
N ALA A 261 -19.39 -8.61 12.96
CA ALA A 261 -19.05 -9.91 12.43
C ALA A 261 -18.80 -9.85 10.91
N ALA A 262 -17.80 -10.59 10.45
CA ALA A 262 -17.45 -10.71 9.05
C ALA A 262 -17.49 -12.17 8.59
N PRO A 263 -17.88 -12.46 7.34
CA PRO A 263 -17.71 -13.79 6.78
C PRO A 263 -16.23 -14.17 6.75
N ASN A 264 -15.88 -15.32 7.33
CA ASN A 264 -14.56 -15.92 7.15
C ASN A 264 -14.48 -16.49 5.73
N VAL A 265 -13.61 -15.91 4.88
CA VAL A 265 -13.46 -16.35 3.48
C VAL A 265 -12.32 -17.35 3.27
N GLN A 266 -11.71 -17.86 4.34
CA GLN A 266 -10.55 -18.75 4.28
C GLN A 266 -10.77 -19.98 3.39
N ASP A 267 -11.92 -20.66 3.51
CA ASP A 267 -12.21 -21.86 2.69
C ASP A 267 -12.25 -21.54 1.19
N ARG A 268 -12.70 -20.34 0.82
CA ARG A 268 -12.70 -19.90 -0.58
C ARG A 268 -11.28 -19.72 -1.10
N TYR A 269 -10.38 -19.15 -0.30
CA TYR A 269 -8.98 -18.98 -0.68
C TYR A 269 -8.25 -20.33 -0.75
N HIS A 270 -8.48 -21.21 0.22
CA HIS A 270 -7.96 -22.58 0.22
C HIS A 270 -8.39 -23.36 -1.04
N ALA A 271 -9.66 -23.25 -1.44
CA ALA A 271 -10.16 -23.91 -2.65
C ALA A 271 -9.54 -23.38 -3.95
N LEU A 272 -9.15 -22.10 -3.99
CA LEU A 272 -8.55 -21.46 -5.16
C LEU A 272 -7.04 -21.73 -5.26
N ASP A 273 -6.32 -21.66 -4.14
CA ASP A 273 -4.88 -21.92 -4.06
C ASP A 273 -4.52 -22.59 -2.73
N PRO A 274 -4.60 -23.92 -2.64
CA PRO A 274 -4.30 -24.65 -1.41
C PRO A 274 -2.80 -24.68 -1.08
N GLN A 275 -1.91 -24.30 -2.01
CA GLN A 275 -0.48 -24.19 -1.70
C GLN A 275 -0.17 -22.90 -0.96
N ALA A 276 -0.72 -21.77 -1.42
CA ALA A 276 -0.56 -20.49 -0.73
C ALA A 276 -1.39 -20.41 0.57
N TYR A 277 -2.56 -21.05 0.59
CA TYR A 277 -3.48 -21.05 1.72
C TYR A 277 -3.74 -22.49 2.21
N PRO A 278 -2.79 -23.17 2.85
CA PRO A 278 -2.91 -24.59 3.20
C PRO A 278 -3.93 -24.89 4.31
N ARG A 279 -4.37 -23.88 5.05
CA ARG A 279 -5.35 -24.01 6.14
C ARG A 279 -6.77 -23.73 5.65
N THR A 280 -7.74 -24.38 6.30
CA THR A 280 -9.18 -24.14 6.10
C THR A 280 -9.71 -23.22 7.20
N ALA A 281 -10.98 -22.80 7.08
CA ALA A 281 -11.68 -21.99 8.07
C ALA A 281 -11.74 -22.65 9.46
N ARG A 282 -11.40 -23.94 9.60
CA ARG A 282 -11.31 -24.63 10.90
C ARG A 282 -10.14 -24.15 11.77
N THR A 283 -9.07 -23.64 11.17
CA THR A 283 -7.80 -23.34 11.87
C THR A 283 -7.11 -22.07 11.37
N ALA A 284 -7.84 -21.26 10.61
CA ALA A 284 -7.40 -19.96 10.12
C ALA A 284 -8.62 -19.12 9.73
N TYR A 285 -8.47 -17.81 9.77
CA TYR A 285 -9.41 -16.87 9.21
C TYR A 285 -8.77 -16.04 8.10
N LYS A 286 -9.59 -15.67 7.12
CA LYS A 286 -9.28 -14.57 6.19
C LYS A 286 -10.44 -13.60 6.24
N LEU A 287 -10.17 -12.40 6.74
CA LEU A 287 -11.12 -11.30 6.77
C LEU A 287 -11.29 -10.74 5.36
N ASN A 288 -12.52 -10.38 5.00
CA ASN A 288 -12.76 -9.54 3.82
C ASN A 288 -12.40 -8.09 4.14
N GLU A 289 -11.20 -7.66 3.75
CA GLU A 289 -10.63 -6.33 4.01
C GLU A 289 -11.49 -5.18 3.45
N ARG A 290 -12.38 -5.44 2.47
CA ARG A 290 -13.37 -4.43 2.01
C ARG A 290 -14.28 -3.91 3.12
N LEU A 291 -14.48 -4.68 4.19
CA LEU A 291 -15.25 -4.24 5.35
C LEU A 291 -14.54 -3.13 6.13
N ILE A 292 -13.21 -3.09 6.11
CA ILE A 292 -12.41 -2.02 6.74
C ILE A 292 -12.61 -0.72 5.97
N ALA A 293 -12.51 -0.77 4.63
CA ALA A 293 -12.77 0.38 3.77
C ALA A 293 -14.19 0.93 3.95
N LYS A 294 -15.19 0.04 3.98
CA LYS A 294 -16.60 0.43 4.20
C LYS A 294 -16.83 1.09 5.57
N ALA A 295 -16.17 0.62 6.62
CA ALA A 295 -16.24 1.25 7.95
C ALA A 295 -15.61 2.66 7.92
N ALA A 296 -14.48 2.82 7.24
CA ALA A 296 -13.82 4.12 7.08
C ALA A 296 -14.68 5.12 6.30
N GLU A 297 -15.35 4.69 5.22
CA GLU A 297 -16.34 5.52 4.48
C GLU A 297 -17.48 6.04 5.37
N GLN A 298 -17.83 5.28 6.42
CA GLN A 298 -18.86 5.64 7.39
C GLN A 298 -18.33 6.50 8.54
N GLY A 299 -17.06 6.94 8.47
CA GLY A 299 -16.40 7.72 9.51
C GLY A 299 -16.06 6.91 10.76
N GLN A 300 -15.96 5.58 10.63
CA GLN A 300 -15.56 4.70 11.72
C GLN A 300 -14.09 4.31 11.59
N HIS A 301 -13.38 4.31 12.71
CA HIS A 301 -11.97 3.96 12.80
C HIS A 301 -11.78 2.51 13.23
N LEU A 302 -10.94 1.75 12.53
CA LEU A 302 -10.58 0.39 12.94
C LEU A 302 -9.67 0.44 14.18
N VAL A 303 -10.08 -0.21 15.28
CA VAL A 303 -9.29 -0.26 16.52
C VAL A 303 -8.83 -1.67 16.90
N ALA A 304 -9.56 -2.71 16.47
CA ALA A 304 -9.09 -4.08 16.58
C ALA A 304 -9.69 -4.97 15.48
N ILE A 305 -8.98 -6.05 15.14
CA ILE A 305 -9.53 -7.20 14.41
C ILE A 305 -9.78 -8.29 15.45
N TRP A 306 -10.91 -8.98 15.35
CA TRP A 306 -11.18 -10.11 16.24
C TRP A 306 -11.35 -11.39 15.45
N HIS A 307 -10.94 -12.51 16.04
CA HIS A 307 -11.19 -13.84 15.51
C HIS A 307 -11.34 -14.87 16.61
N SER A 308 -11.94 -16.01 16.30
CA SER A 308 -12.08 -17.12 17.25
C SER A 308 -11.13 -18.26 16.93
N HIS A 309 -10.67 -18.95 17.97
CA HIS A 309 -10.00 -20.25 17.86
C HIS A 309 -10.95 -21.35 18.33
N CYS A 310 -11.12 -22.38 17.51
CA CYS A 310 -11.92 -23.56 17.86
C CYS A 310 -11.06 -24.62 18.56
N ASP A 311 -11.51 -25.08 19.72
CA ASP A 311 -10.85 -26.11 20.54
C ASP A 311 -9.40 -25.75 20.94
N ALA A 312 -9.08 -24.45 21.03
CA ALA A 312 -7.79 -23.93 21.45
C ALA A 312 -7.94 -22.69 22.35
N GLY A 313 -6.89 -22.36 23.10
CA GLY A 313 -6.84 -21.15 23.94
C GLY A 313 -6.77 -19.86 23.14
N ALA A 314 -7.03 -18.73 23.82
CA ALA A 314 -6.97 -17.39 23.23
C ALA A 314 -5.53 -16.87 23.15
N TYR A 315 -4.65 -17.61 22.47
CA TYR A 315 -3.28 -17.19 22.20
C TYR A 315 -3.14 -16.68 20.77
N PHE A 316 -2.18 -15.79 20.51
CA PHE A 316 -1.85 -15.36 19.15
C PHE A 316 -0.90 -16.37 18.50
N SER A 317 -1.38 -17.13 17.52
CA SER A 317 -0.65 -18.24 16.90
C SER A 317 0.42 -17.77 15.92
N ALA A 318 1.33 -18.66 15.53
CA ALA A 318 2.33 -18.36 14.49
C ALA A 318 1.68 -18.03 13.14
N GLU A 319 0.49 -18.58 12.86
CA GLU A 319 -0.28 -18.22 11.67
C GLU A 319 -0.89 -16.83 11.79
N ASP A 320 -1.39 -16.47 12.97
CA ASP A 320 -1.91 -15.12 13.21
C ASP A 320 -0.80 -14.08 13.04
N VAL A 321 0.40 -14.35 13.56
CA VAL A 321 1.59 -13.50 13.34
C VAL A 321 1.93 -13.42 11.86
N ARG A 322 1.97 -14.54 11.14
CA ARG A 322 2.28 -14.56 9.70
C ARG A 322 1.28 -13.74 8.89
N CYS A 323 0.00 -13.78 9.25
CA CYS A 323 -1.07 -13.05 8.59
C CYS A 323 -1.12 -11.57 9.00
N ALA A 324 -0.89 -11.25 10.27
CA ALA A 324 -0.96 -9.89 10.81
C ALA A 324 0.33 -9.09 10.62
N ALA A 325 1.47 -9.76 10.47
CA ALA A 325 2.78 -9.16 10.30
C ALA A 325 3.70 -9.93 9.32
N PRO A 326 3.36 -10.00 8.02
CA PRO A 326 4.22 -10.64 7.03
C PRO A 326 5.60 -9.96 6.98
N ASN A 327 6.67 -10.75 6.83
CA ASN A 327 8.07 -10.27 6.85
C ASN A 327 8.44 -9.46 8.12
N ASP A 328 7.86 -9.82 9.26
CA ASP A 328 8.11 -9.17 10.56
C ASP A 328 7.74 -7.67 10.57
N GLN A 329 6.75 -7.27 9.77
CA GLN A 329 6.19 -5.92 9.71
C GLN A 329 4.66 -5.98 9.86
N PRO A 330 4.06 -5.32 10.86
CA PRO A 330 2.62 -5.38 11.09
C PRO A 330 1.86 -4.68 9.96
N LEU A 331 0.80 -5.32 9.46
CA LEU A 331 -0.11 -4.73 8.47
C LEU A 331 -0.79 -3.47 9.01
N TYR A 332 -1.10 -3.47 10.31
CA TYR A 332 -1.76 -2.38 11.01
C TYR A 332 -1.11 -2.18 12.40
N PRO A 333 -0.04 -1.35 12.51
CA PRO A 333 0.71 -1.19 13.76
C PRO A 333 -0.13 -0.72 14.96
N GLU A 334 -1.16 0.09 14.69
CA GLU A 334 -2.04 0.71 15.71
C GLU A 334 -3.31 -0.11 15.99
N VAL A 335 -3.50 -1.24 15.30
CA VAL A 335 -4.71 -2.09 15.44
C VAL A 335 -4.39 -3.29 16.32
N ALA A 336 -5.23 -3.49 17.34
CA ALA A 336 -5.10 -4.63 18.24
C ALA A 336 -5.77 -5.89 17.66
N TYR A 337 -5.45 -7.06 18.22
CA TYR A 337 -6.07 -8.33 17.84
C TYR A 337 -6.73 -9.01 19.04
N LEU A 338 -8.04 -9.21 18.95
CA LEU A 338 -8.83 -9.91 19.98
C LEU A 338 -9.03 -11.37 19.57
N VAL A 339 -8.39 -12.29 20.29
CA VAL A 339 -8.59 -13.73 20.10
C VAL A 339 -9.66 -14.23 21.07
N VAL A 340 -10.67 -14.92 20.55
CA VAL A 340 -11.75 -15.54 21.33
C VAL A 340 -11.60 -17.06 21.32
N SER A 341 -11.39 -17.66 22.49
CA SER A 341 -11.34 -19.13 22.63
C SER A 341 -12.75 -19.70 22.65
N VAL A 342 -13.04 -20.67 21.79
CA VAL A 342 -14.31 -21.43 21.75
C VAL A 342 -14.02 -22.91 21.97
N ILE A 343 -14.54 -23.48 23.05
CA ILE A 343 -14.36 -24.89 23.41
C ILE A 343 -15.73 -25.56 23.42
N GLY A 344 -15.91 -26.61 22.60
CA GLY A 344 -17.19 -27.33 22.52
C GLY A 344 -18.39 -26.44 22.14
N GLY A 345 -18.16 -25.43 21.28
CA GLY A 345 -19.20 -24.49 20.83
C GLY A 345 -19.56 -23.38 21.82
N ALA A 346 -18.81 -23.21 22.91
CA ALA A 346 -19.01 -22.14 23.88
C ALA A 346 -17.73 -21.31 24.08
N VAL A 347 -17.88 -20.00 24.27
CA VAL A 347 -16.73 -19.12 24.56
C VAL A 347 -16.12 -19.46 25.92
N ALA A 348 -14.83 -19.77 25.93
CA ALA A 348 -14.06 -20.14 27.12
C ALA A 348 -13.14 -19.01 27.62
N GLY A 349 -12.82 -18.03 26.77
CA GLY A 349 -11.98 -16.89 27.15
C GLY A 349 -11.70 -15.96 25.99
N ALA A 350 -11.09 -14.81 26.28
CA ALA A 350 -10.65 -13.85 25.28
C ALA A 350 -9.40 -13.11 25.73
N GLN A 351 -8.50 -12.79 24.80
CA GLN A 351 -7.26 -12.06 25.06
C GLN A 351 -7.00 -11.07 23.92
N MET A 352 -6.59 -9.86 24.29
CA MET A 352 -6.19 -8.82 23.35
C MET A 352 -4.67 -8.84 23.16
N TYR A 353 -4.21 -8.57 21.95
CA TYR A 353 -2.81 -8.51 21.56
C TYR A 353 -2.50 -7.21 20.83
N HIS A 354 -1.35 -6.62 21.10
CA HIS A 354 -0.86 -5.39 20.48
C HIS A 354 0.50 -5.61 19.85
N TRP A 355 0.81 -4.87 18.79
CA TRP A 355 2.15 -4.87 18.22
C TRP A 355 3.15 -4.21 19.19
N ASP A 356 4.23 -4.92 19.50
CA ASP A 356 5.39 -4.39 20.22
C ASP A 356 6.51 -4.10 19.21
N PRO A 357 6.82 -2.82 18.93
CA PRO A 357 7.86 -2.46 17.97
C PRO A 357 9.28 -2.80 18.46
N VAL A 358 9.49 -2.97 19.77
CA VAL A 358 10.80 -3.33 20.34
C VAL A 358 11.08 -4.80 20.11
N CYS A 359 10.10 -5.65 20.42
CA CYS A 359 10.24 -7.10 20.25
C CYS A 359 9.88 -7.57 18.83
N ARG A 360 9.35 -6.68 17.98
CA ARG A 360 8.81 -6.97 16.64
C ARG A 360 7.84 -8.16 16.65
N GLY A 361 6.89 -8.13 17.58
CA GLY A 361 5.92 -9.21 17.76
C GLY A 361 4.66 -8.75 18.48
N PHE A 362 3.69 -9.65 18.62
CA PHE A 362 2.44 -9.34 19.31
C PHE A 362 2.50 -9.72 20.79
N ALA A 363 2.33 -8.73 21.66
CA ALA A 363 2.32 -8.90 23.11
C ALA A 363 0.88 -8.88 23.63
N PRO A 364 0.52 -9.74 24.61
CA PRO A 364 -0.81 -9.70 25.21
C PRO A 364 -1.01 -8.41 26.01
N GLU A 365 -2.19 -7.81 25.90
CA GLU A 365 -2.61 -6.72 26.75
C GLU A 365 -2.67 -7.21 28.21
N MET A 366 -1.88 -6.57 29.07
CA MET A 366 -1.86 -6.85 30.50
C MET A 366 -3.17 -6.36 31.11
N GLN A 367 -3.93 -7.25 31.76
CA GLN A 367 -5.12 -6.84 32.48
C GLN A 367 -4.68 -6.04 33.71
N PRO A 368 -5.27 -4.84 33.97
CA PRO A 368 -5.03 -4.15 35.22
C PRO A 368 -5.48 -5.05 36.39
N ASN A 369 -4.61 -5.16 37.40
CA ASN A 369 -4.89 -5.88 38.65
C ASN A 369 -6.13 -5.35 39.37
#